data_AF-A0A8C7C8L5-F1
#
_entry.id   AF-A0A8C7C8L5-F1
#
_cell.length_a   1.000
_cell.length_b   1.000
_cell.length_c   1.000
_cell.angle_alpha   90.00
_cell.angle_beta   90.00
_cell.angle_gamma   90.00
#
_symmetry.space_group_name_H-M   'P 1'
#
loop_
_entity.id
_entity.type
_entity.pdbx_description
1 polymer ?
#
loop_
_entity_poly.entity_id
_entity_poly.type
_entity_poly.pdbx_seq_one_letter_code
_entity_poly.pdbx_strand_id
1 'polypeptide(L)'
;MEKMGSSINRKSMARLHKAKVMIAGEQLRLRLHDGKLIKDRRYHLRTYPNCFVAKELTDWLISNKEAPDQAAAVCLMQHLMDHDIVHHVCDKHPIFKDAKLLYRFRKDDGTFPFNTEVKVFIRGQRLYEHLITGRDSILQLREEQGVAYQRSIPGCQLMDWLLQNGETESRRQGLEFCRALLEHGIIQHVSKKYDFFDSRLLYQFCINFRRRRHLSELLNETDRDKKEGASVHALEDNHADSPFVLPKIPPQEESSGFQSAMQPNKPLKMIPNVHQANLNSLQLHASGYLPPATLSSAPVVRCNPKSVLKRNVTCEELLSPGAPFIKRVLTVMGDAVGWGFVIRGVAPVYVQAVDPGSPAAAAGVKVRQFVCQVNGRSVLHLDYRQVTRLVMTGPHTVVLEVMEPLG
;
A
#
# COMPACT_ATOMS: atom_id res chain seq x y z
N MET A 1 20.88 17.21 -29.48
CA MET A 1 20.89 16.14 -28.44
C MET A 1 19.59 16.15 -27.61
N GLU A 2 18.80 17.23 -27.60
CA GLU A 2 17.75 17.48 -26.60
C GLU A 2 16.63 16.43 -26.54
N LYS A 3 16.28 15.79 -27.67
CA LYS A 3 15.22 14.76 -27.72
C LYS A 3 15.44 13.62 -26.71
N MET A 4 16.69 13.30 -26.36
CA MET A 4 16.98 12.27 -25.35
C MET A 4 16.67 12.76 -23.92
N GLY A 5 17.11 13.97 -23.56
CA GLY A 5 16.84 14.56 -22.24
C GLY A 5 15.34 14.77 -21.99
N SER A 6 14.60 15.24 -23.00
CA SER A 6 13.14 15.39 -22.95
C SER A 6 12.39 14.06 -22.74
N SER A 7 12.96 12.94 -23.19
CA SER A 7 12.38 11.60 -23.00
C SER A 7 12.68 11.05 -21.59
N ILE A 8 13.90 11.25 -21.09
CA ILE A 8 14.32 10.83 -19.75
C ILE A 8 13.52 11.58 -18.68
N ASN A 9 13.40 12.92 -18.79
CA ASN A 9 12.69 13.72 -17.79
C ASN A 9 11.19 13.35 -17.69
N ARG A 10 10.52 13.12 -18.82
CA ARG A 10 9.12 12.64 -18.83
C ARG A 10 8.95 11.28 -18.17
N LYS A 11 9.91 10.35 -18.33
CA LYS A 11 9.88 9.06 -17.63
C LYS A 11 10.05 9.21 -16.12
N SER A 12 10.98 10.05 -15.65
CA SER A 12 11.12 10.32 -14.21
C SER A 12 9.91 11.03 -13.60
N MET A 13 9.31 11.98 -14.33
CA MET A 13 8.08 12.66 -13.89
C MET A 13 6.88 11.71 -13.81
N ALA A 14 6.70 10.82 -14.79
CA ALA A 14 5.63 9.82 -14.76
C ALA A 14 5.79 8.82 -13.60
N ARG A 15 7.02 8.33 -13.35
CA ARG A 15 7.35 7.47 -12.19
C ARG A 15 7.06 8.17 -10.87
N LEU A 16 7.51 9.43 -10.73
CA LEU A 16 7.27 10.25 -9.55
C LEU A 16 5.77 10.51 -9.33
N HIS A 17 5.02 10.87 -10.38
CA HIS A 17 3.57 11.09 -10.31
C HIS A 17 2.84 9.82 -9.85
N LYS A 18 3.10 8.66 -10.47
CA LYS A 18 2.53 7.38 -10.03
C LYS A 18 2.84 7.08 -8.56
N ALA A 19 4.06 7.39 -8.10
CA ALA A 19 4.42 7.29 -6.69
C ALA A 19 3.65 8.29 -5.80
N LYS A 20 3.38 9.54 -6.23
CA LYS A 20 2.49 10.49 -5.52
C LYS A 20 1.10 9.88 -5.32
N VAL A 21 0.52 9.32 -6.38
CA VAL A 21 -0.81 8.68 -6.38
C VAL A 21 -0.86 7.48 -5.43
N MET A 22 0.17 6.61 -5.46
CA MET A 22 0.27 5.46 -4.54
C MET A 22 0.37 5.89 -3.07
N ILE A 23 1.14 6.93 -2.74
CA ILE A 23 1.24 7.48 -1.38
C ILE A 23 -0.12 8.01 -0.91
N ALA A 24 -0.76 8.85 -1.75
CA ALA A 24 -2.04 9.47 -1.41
C ALA A 24 -3.16 8.42 -1.23
N GLY A 25 -3.19 7.40 -2.10
CA GLY A 25 -4.10 6.27 -2.00
C GLY A 25 -3.92 5.44 -0.73
N GLU A 26 -2.68 5.19 -0.29
CA GLU A 26 -2.42 4.51 0.98
C GLU A 26 -2.77 5.37 2.20
N GLN A 27 -2.41 6.66 2.18
CA GLN A 27 -2.74 7.60 3.26
C GLN A 27 -4.27 7.76 3.42
N LEU A 28 -5.02 7.76 2.31
CA LEU A 28 -6.47 7.70 2.30
C LEU A 28 -6.98 6.36 2.87
N ARG A 29 -6.48 5.22 2.37
CA ARG A 29 -6.88 3.88 2.85
C ARG A 29 -6.76 3.77 4.37
N LEU A 30 -5.62 4.17 4.93
CA LEU A 30 -5.36 4.10 6.38
C LEU A 30 -6.36 4.96 7.18
N ARG A 31 -6.64 6.20 6.75
CA ARG A 31 -7.63 7.08 7.40
C ARG A 31 -9.06 6.57 7.31
N LEU A 32 -9.41 5.86 6.24
CA LEU A 32 -10.75 5.28 6.07
C LEU A 32 -10.96 3.98 6.86
N HIS A 33 -9.88 3.25 7.19
CA HIS A 33 -9.90 2.18 8.21
C HIS A 33 -10.06 2.76 9.62
N ASP A 34 -9.24 3.76 9.98
CA ASP A 34 -9.27 4.42 11.29
C ASP A 34 -10.64 5.09 11.57
N GLY A 35 -11.16 5.83 10.59
CA GLY A 35 -12.50 6.41 10.59
C GLY A 35 -13.65 5.41 10.41
N LYS A 36 -13.38 4.09 10.35
CA LYS A 36 -14.38 3.00 10.27
C LYS A 36 -15.36 3.12 9.09
N LEU A 37 -14.91 3.75 8.01
CA LEU A 37 -15.63 3.87 6.75
C LEU A 37 -15.42 2.62 5.88
N ILE A 38 -14.19 2.07 5.90
CA ILE A 38 -13.91 0.72 5.40
C ILE A 38 -14.37 -0.29 6.44
N LYS A 39 -15.31 -1.16 6.04
CA LYS A 39 -15.87 -2.24 6.87
C LYS A 39 -16.63 -3.25 6.01
N ASP A 40 -16.92 -4.39 6.60
CA ASP A 40 -17.74 -5.43 5.98
C ASP A 40 -19.20 -4.95 5.85
N ARG A 41 -19.80 -5.08 4.67
CA ARG A 41 -21.22 -4.72 4.41
C ARG A 41 -21.94 -5.87 3.73
N ARG A 42 -23.25 -6.02 4.00
CA ARG A 42 -24.10 -7.08 3.43
C ARG A 42 -25.05 -6.51 2.38
N TYR A 43 -25.06 -7.08 1.18
CA TYR A 43 -25.90 -6.65 0.06
C TYR A 43 -26.37 -7.86 -0.76
N HIS A 44 -27.67 -7.94 -1.09
CA HIS A 44 -28.34 -9.11 -1.68
C HIS A 44 -27.84 -10.46 -1.11
N LEU A 45 -27.99 -10.62 0.21
CA LEU A 45 -27.56 -11.79 1.02
C LEU A 45 -26.05 -12.07 1.07
N ARG A 46 -25.21 -11.35 0.31
CA ARG A 46 -23.74 -11.53 0.26
C ARG A 46 -23.03 -10.54 1.18
N THR A 47 -21.97 -10.99 1.85
CA THR A 47 -21.05 -10.10 2.59
C THR A 47 -19.89 -9.68 1.70
N TYR A 48 -19.62 -8.38 1.65
CA TYR A 48 -18.53 -7.74 0.94
C TYR A 48 -17.52 -7.21 1.96
N PRO A 49 -16.40 -7.92 2.19
CA PRO A 49 -15.48 -7.57 3.27
C PRO A 49 -14.55 -6.41 2.91
N ASN A 50 -14.12 -5.62 3.88
CA ASN A 50 -13.37 -4.34 3.73
C ASN A 50 -13.81 -3.57 2.47
N CYS A 51 -15.06 -3.10 2.43
CA CYS A 51 -15.54 -2.21 1.38
C CYS A 51 -15.92 -0.85 1.97
N PHE A 52 -16.25 0.10 1.11
CA PHE A 52 -16.89 1.37 1.44
C PHE A 52 -18.02 1.64 0.45
N VAL A 53 -19.02 2.43 0.84
CA VAL A 53 -20.04 2.93 -0.09
C VAL A 53 -19.49 4.19 -0.75
N ALA A 54 -19.61 4.33 -2.07
CA ALA A 54 -19.12 5.50 -2.80
C ALA A 54 -19.68 6.81 -2.21
N LYS A 55 -21.00 6.88 -1.95
CA LYS A 55 -21.63 8.06 -1.36
C LYS A 55 -21.16 8.39 0.05
N GLU A 56 -20.94 7.39 0.90
CA GLU A 56 -20.36 7.62 2.24
C GLU A 56 -18.94 8.20 2.12
N LEU A 57 -18.17 7.83 1.09
CA LEU A 57 -16.81 8.32 0.88
C LEU A 57 -16.75 9.73 0.26
N THR A 58 -17.58 10.06 -0.73
CA THR A 58 -17.59 11.41 -1.32
C THR A 58 -17.99 12.46 -0.28
N ASP A 59 -19.02 12.17 0.52
CA ASP A 59 -19.45 13.03 1.63
C ASP A 59 -18.36 13.14 2.72
N TRP A 60 -17.63 12.06 3.00
CA TRP A 60 -16.46 12.08 3.91
C TRP A 60 -15.29 12.91 3.36
N LEU A 61 -14.97 12.82 2.07
CA LEU A 61 -13.88 13.55 1.42
C LEU A 61 -14.11 15.06 1.49
N ILE A 62 -15.34 15.52 1.21
CA ILE A 62 -15.74 16.92 1.33
C ILE A 62 -15.68 17.36 2.80
N SER A 63 -16.26 16.56 3.71
CA SER A 63 -16.27 16.87 5.15
C SER A 63 -14.87 16.96 5.77
N ASN A 64 -13.91 16.17 5.26
CA ASN A 64 -12.50 16.19 5.68
C ASN A 64 -11.66 17.22 4.90
N LYS A 65 -12.29 18.01 4.01
CA LYS A 65 -11.69 19.00 3.10
C LYS A 65 -10.74 18.44 2.04
N GLU A 66 -10.62 17.11 1.91
CA GLU A 66 -9.74 16.45 0.92
C GLU A 66 -10.18 16.68 -0.54
N ALA A 67 -11.46 17.01 -0.74
CA ALA A 67 -12.02 17.52 -1.99
C ALA A 67 -12.84 18.80 -1.71
N PRO A 68 -12.82 19.81 -2.59
CA PRO A 68 -13.64 21.02 -2.43
C PRO A 68 -15.13 20.77 -2.66
N ASP A 69 -15.47 19.84 -3.56
CA ASP A 69 -16.84 19.53 -3.96
C ASP A 69 -17.01 18.06 -4.42
N GLN A 70 -18.24 17.71 -4.78
CA GLN A 70 -18.65 16.36 -5.20
C GLN A 70 -18.04 15.93 -6.55
N ALA A 71 -17.83 16.84 -7.49
CA ALA A 71 -17.23 16.54 -8.79
C ALA A 71 -15.72 16.30 -8.66
N ALA A 72 -15.03 17.12 -7.85
CA ALA A 72 -13.64 16.90 -7.48
C ALA A 72 -13.46 15.59 -6.70
N ALA A 73 -14.37 15.26 -5.77
CA ALA A 73 -14.35 13.98 -5.06
C ALA A 73 -14.51 12.77 -6.01
N VAL A 74 -15.44 12.86 -6.97
CA VAL A 74 -15.61 11.84 -8.03
C VAL A 74 -14.36 11.73 -8.91
N CYS A 75 -13.75 12.86 -9.31
CA CYS A 75 -12.55 12.87 -10.14
C CYS A 75 -11.34 12.24 -9.43
N LEU A 76 -11.14 12.56 -8.15
CA LEU A 76 -10.10 11.94 -7.32
C LEU A 76 -10.30 10.43 -7.17
N MET A 77 -11.54 9.98 -6.97
CA MET A 77 -11.83 8.55 -6.86
C MET A 77 -11.74 7.81 -8.20
N GLN A 78 -12.05 8.47 -9.32
CA GLN A 78 -11.76 7.94 -10.66
C GLN A 78 -10.26 7.76 -10.86
N HIS A 79 -9.45 8.78 -10.56
CA HIS A 79 -8.00 8.74 -10.71
C HIS A 79 -7.35 7.63 -9.84
N LEU A 80 -7.87 7.36 -8.64
CA LEU A 80 -7.48 6.20 -7.83
C LEU A 80 -7.93 4.85 -8.42
N MET A 81 -8.95 4.80 -9.26
CA MET A 81 -9.34 3.61 -10.02
C MET A 81 -8.48 3.41 -11.28
N ASP A 82 -8.18 4.48 -12.01
CA ASP A 82 -7.33 4.45 -13.21
C ASP A 82 -5.90 3.98 -12.88
N HIS A 83 -5.44 4.22 -11.64
CA HIS A 83 -4.18 3.72 -11.10
C HIS A 83 -4.30 2.39 -10.31
N ASP A 84 -5.42 1.66 -10.44
CA ASP A 84 -5.67 0.34 -9.83
C ASP A 84 -5.58 0.29 -8.27
N ILE A 85 -5.66 1.43 -7.60
CA ILE A 85 -5.64 1.51 -6.13
C ILE A 85 -7.02 1.15 -5.56
N VAL A 86 -8.07 1.63 -6.21
CA VAL A 86 -9.49 1.39 -5.87
C VAL A 86 -10.18 0.62 -6.99
N HIS A 87 -11.19 -0.17 -6.67
CA HIS A 87 -12.07 -0.78 -7.66
C HIS A 87 -13.50 -0.93 -7.14
N HIS A 88 -14.47 -1.07 -8.04
CA HIS A 88 -15.82 -1.51 -7.70
C HIS A 88 -15.77 -2.99 -7.27
N VAL A 89 -16.47 -3.41 -6.21
CA VAL A 89 -16.34 -4.77 -5.62
C VAL A 89 -16.75 -5.94 -6.55
N CYS A 90 -17.26 -5.64 -7.74
CA CYS A 90 -17.55 -6.63 -8.77
C CYS A 90 -16.88 -6.31 -10.13
N ASP A 91 -16.00 -5.30 -10.18
CA ASP A 91 -15.31 -4.73 -11.36
C ASP A 91 -16.20 -4.26 -12.54
N LYS A 92 -17.53 -4.46 -12.47
CA LYS A 92 -18.53 -4.06 -13.49
C LYS A 92 -18.65 -2.55 -13.78
N HIS A 93 -17.92 -1.70 -13.08
CA HIS A 93 -18.01 -0.24 -13.18
C HIS A 93 -16.59 0.34 -13.29
N PRO A 94 -16.09 0.57 -14.53
CA PRO A 94 -14.78 1.19 -14.75
C PRO A 94 -14.79 2.70 -14.48
N ILE A 95 -15.96 3.32 -14.48
CA ILE A 95 -16.17 4.71 -14.07
C ILE A 95 -16.68 4.73 -12.63
N PHE A 96 -16.09 5.57 -11.77
CA PHE A 96 -16.55 5.82 -10.41
C PHE A 96 -17.91 6.49 -10.43
N LYS A 97 -18.82 6.05 -9.55
CA LYS A 97 -20.19 6.58 -9.47
C LYS A 97 -20.52 6.94 -8.03
N ASP A 98 -20.83 8.22 -7.80
CA ASP A 98 -21.29 8.70 -6.50
C ASP A 98 -22.71 8.19 -6.19
N ALA A 99 -22.79 7.00 -5.61
CA ALA A 99 -24.03 6.26 -5.41
C ALA A 99 -23.92 5.30 -4.22
N LYS A 100 -25.01 4.58 -3.93
CA LYS A 100 -25.05 3.48 -2.94
C LYS A 100 -24.40 2.18 -3.48
N LEU A 101 -23.27 2.32 -4.18
CA LEU A 101 -22.47 1.24 -4.75
C LEU A 101 -21.25 0.96 -3.86
N LEU A 102 -20.80 -0.29 -3.85
CA LEU A 102 -19.69 -0.75 -3.02
C LEU A 102 -18.37 -0.74 -3.80
N TYR A 103 -17.38 -0.06 -3.24
CA TYR A 103 -16.01 0.00 -3.74
C TYR A 103 -15.03 -0.49 -2.65
N ARG A 104 -13.79 -0.78 -3.05
CA ARG A 104 -12.75 -1.34 -2.18
C ARG A 104 -11.37 -0.86 -2.64
N PHE A 105 -10.41 -0.75 -1.71
CA PHE A 105 -8.99 -0.64 -2.06
C PHE A 105 -8.45 -2.02 -2.43
N ARG A 106 -7.84 -2.19 -3.61
CA ARG A 106 -7.34 -3.50 -4.07
C ARG A 106 -6.31 -4.15 -3.10
N LYS A 107 -5.70 -3.35 -2.23
CA LYS A 107 -4.80 -3.79 -1.14
C LYS A 107 -5.52 -4.52 0.01
N ASP A 108 -6.84 -4.36 0.15
CA ASP A 108 -7.65 -4.95 1.22
C ASP A 108 -8.29 -6.31 0.86
N ASP A 109 -8.14 -6.78 -0.39
CA ASP A 109 -8.48 -8.14 -0.82
C ASP A 109 -7.39 -8.85 -1.65
N GLY A 110 -6.19 -8.28 -1.70
CA GLY A 110 -5.05 -8.86 -2.41
C GLY A 110 -5.16 -8.83 -3.93
N THR A 111 -6.02 -7.98 -4.50
CA THR A 111 -6.08 -7.72 -5.95
C THR A 111 -5.12 -6.62 -6.43
N PHE A 112 -4.35 -5.99 -5.51
CA PHE A 112 -3.47 -4.86 -5.83
C PHE A 112 -2.45 -5.23 -6.91
N PRO A 113 -2.20 -4.38 -7.93
CA PRO A 113 -1.47 -4.77 -9.13
C PRO A 113 0.00 -5.06 -8.82
N PHE A 114 0.33 -6.33 -8.73
CA PHE A 114 1.66 -6.85 -8.38
C PHE A 114 2.67 -6.78 -9.54
N ASN A 115 2.81 -5.61 -10.18
CA ASN A 115 3.90 -5.31 -11.11
C ASN A 115 5.18 -4.87 -10.37
N THR A 116 6.33 -4.98 -11.05
CA THR A 116 7.67 -4.67 -10.52
C THR A 116 7.74 -3.33 -9.79
N GLU A 117 7.30 -2.27 -10.44
CA GLU A 117 7.31 -0.90 -9.91
C GLU A 117 6.53 -0.76 -8.59
N VAL A 118 5.32 -1.33 -8.55
CA VAL A 118 4.48 -1.31 -7.35
C VAL A 118 5.12 -2.06 -6.19
N LYS A 119 5.75 -3.22 -6.47
CA LYS A 119 6.43 -4.03 -5.46
C LYS A 119 7.69 -3.34 -4.91
N VAL A 120 8.52 -2.78 -5.80
CA VAL A 120 9.70 -1.98 -5.44
C VAL A 120 9.31 -0.74 -4.62
N PHE A 121 8.22 -0.05 -4.99
CA PHE A 121 7.65 1.05 -4.19
C PHE A 121 7.23 0.59 -2.79
N ILE A 122 6.51 -0.52 -2.66
CA ILE A 122 6.05 -1.03 -1.35
C ILE A 122 7.23 -1.41 -0.45
N ARG A 123 8.29 -2.02 -1.01
CA ARG A 123 9.53 -2.31 -0.26
C ARG A 123 10.26 -1.01 0.12
N GLY A 124 10.38 -0.07 -0.81
CA GLY A 124 10.99 1.25 -0.57
C GLY A 124 10.27 2.06 0.52
N GLN A 125 8.94 1.99 0.60
CA GLN A 125 8.14 2.58 1.68
C GLN A 125 8.52 1.99 3.04
N ARG A 126 8.56 0.65 3.17
CA ARG A 126 8.90 -0.03 4.43
C ARG A 126 10.34 0.27 4.87
N LEU A 127 11.27 0.24 3.92
CA LEU A 127 12.67 0.62 4.14
C LEU A 127 12.75 2.04 4.71
N TYR A 128 12.07 3.01 4.09
CA TYR A 128 12.00 4.38 4.62
C TYR A 128 11.35 4.46 6.00
N GLU A 129 10.26 3.73 6.24
CA GLU A 129 9.55 3.71 7.53
C GLU A 129 10.40 3.12 8.66
N HIS A 130 11.12 2.01 8.42
CA HIS A 130 12.10 1.45 9.35
C HIS A 130 13.26 2.43 9.60
N LEU A 131 13.88 2.95 8.54
CA LEU A 131 15.04 3.84 8.66
C LEU A 131 14.71 5.16 9.39
N ILE A 132 13.49 5.71 9.23
CA ILE A 132 13.06 6.95 9.90
C ILE A 132 12.37 6.73 11.27
N THR A 133 12.27 5.48 11.74
CA THR A 133 11.79 5.13 13.11
C THR A 133 12.84 4.48 13.98
N GLY A 134 13.88 3.86 13.40
CA GLY A 134 15.00 3.30 14.12
C GLY A 134 15.67 4.35 15.01
N ARG A 135 15.92 3.98 16.28
CA ARG A 135 16.67 4.83 17.24
C ARG A 135 18.05 5.15 16.68
N ASP A 136 18.69 4.14 16.10
CA ASP A 136 20.03 4.19 15.50
C ASP A 136 19.94 4.43 13.98
N SER A 137 19.26 5.51 13.59
CA SER A 137 19.03 5.82 12.17
C SER A 137 20.33 6.16 11.42
N ILE A 138 20.55 5.47 10.29
CA ILE A 138 21.65 5.76 9.36
C ILE A 138 21.35 6.94 8.41
N LEU A 139 20.12 7.50 8.44
CA LEU A 139 19.72 8.73 7.73
C LEU A 139 20.28 9.96 8.45
N GLN A 140 21.53 10.32 8.16
CA GLN A 140 22.26 11.35 8.91
C GLN A 140 22.47 12.64 8.10
N LEU A 141 22.86 13.73 8.77
CA LEU A 141 23.47 14.87 8.09
C LEU A 141 24.90 14.47 7.69
N ARG A 142 25.27 14.65 6.42
CA ARG A 142 26.62 14.36 5.91
C ARG A 142 27.03 15.42 4.90
N GLU A 143 28.34 15.59 4.73
CA GLU A 143 28.89 16.56 3.80
C GLU A 143 29.68 15.86 2.69
N GLU A 144 29.50 16.31 1.45
CA GLU A 144 30.28 15.90 0.28
C GLU A 144 30.59 17.14 -0.56
N GLN A 145 31.87 17.34 -0.90
CA GLN A 145 32.37 18.47 -1.71
C GLN A 145 31.93 19.87 -1.21
N GLY A 146 31.89 20.09 0.11
CA GLY A 146 31.51 21.38 0.68
C GLY A 146 30.00 21.65 0.74
N VAL A 147 29.16 20.62 0.48
CA VAL A 147 27.70 20.69 0.49
C VAL A 147 27.14 19.68 1.49
N ALA A 148 26.27 20.15 2.38
CA ALA A 148 25.66 19.32 3.43
C ALA A 148 24.28 18.78 2.99
N TYR A 149 24.11 17.46 3.08
CA TYR A 149 22.93 16.72 2.65
C TYR A 149 22.22 16.09 3.86
N GLN A 150 21.02 16.58 4.17
CA GLN A 150 20.20 16.02 5.26
C GLN A 150 19.66 14.63 4.91
N ARG A 151 19.61 13.74 5.91
CA ARG A 151 19.06 12.37 5.79
C ARG A 151 19.70 11.55 4.66
N SER A 152 21.01 11.68 4.50
CA SER A 152 21.81 10.96 3.52
C SER A 152 22.45 9.70 4.10
N ILE A 153 22.59 8.67 3.27
CA ILE A 153 23.15 7.36 3.62
C ILE A 153 24.26 7.00 2.60
N PRO A 154 25.46 6.60 3.05
CA PRO A 154 26.47 6.00 2.17
C PRO A 154 25.97 4.66 1.64
N GLY A 155 26.18 4.38 0.36
CA GLY A 155 25.70 3.14 -0.29
C GLY A 155 26.07 1.87 0.49
N CYS A 156 27.30 1.77 1.01
CA CYS A 156 27.75 0.62 1.78
C CYS A 156 27.04 0.48 3.15
N GLN A 157 26.67 1.58 3.82
CA GLN A 157 25.90 1.50 5.07
C GLN A 157 24.46 1.04 4.82
N LEU A 158 23.86 1.43 3.69
CA LEU A 158 22.56 0.89 3.29
C LEU A 158 22.64 -0.61 2.97
N MET A 159 23.69 -1.03 2.27
CA MET A 159 23.95 -2.44 1.97
C MET A 159 24.15 -3.30 3.23
N ASP A 160 24.96 -2.84 4.18
CA ASP A 160 25.17 -3.54 5.44
C ASP A 160 23.89 -3.59 6.30
N TRP A 161 23.08 -2.52 6.31
CA TRP A 161 21.79 -2.50 7.00
C TRP A 161 20.78 -3.49 6.39
N LEU A 162 20.70 -3.57 5.04
CA LEU A 162 19.78 -4.50 4.34
C LEU A 162 20.11 -5.97 4.63
N LEU A 163 21.39 -6.31 4.78
CA LEU A 163 21.85 -7.63 5.22
C LEU A 163 21.50 -7.89 6.68
N GLN A 164 21.87 -6.97 7.58
CA GLN A 164 21.67 -7.11 9.03
C GLN A 164 20.18 -7.24 9.42
N ASN A 165 19.28 -6.64 8.65
CA ASN A 165 17.82 -6.68 8.89
C ASN A 165 17.10 -7.78 8.08
N GLY A 166 17.81 -8.60 7.29
CA GLY A 166 17.20 -9.70 6.53
C GLY A 166 16.28 -9.26 5.38
N GLU A 167 16.43 -8.02 4.91
CA GLU A 167 15.77 -7.54 3.68
C GLU A 167 16.41 -8.14 2.43
N THR A 168 17.70 -8.49 2.49
CA THR A 168 18.47 -9.08 1.39
C THR A 168 19.42 -10.14 1.93
N GLU A 169 19.56 -11.28 1.26
CA GLU A 169 20.42 -12.39 1.69
C GLU A 169 21.88 -12.23 1.24
N SER A 170 22.14 -11.36 0.26
CA SER A 170 23.48 -11.13 -0.29
C SER A 170 23.68 -9.69 -0.78
N ARG A 171 24.94 -9.24 -0.81
CA ARG A 171 25.29 -7.92 -1.38
C ARG A 171 24.87 -7.78 -2.85
N ARG A 172 24.79 -8.88 -3.60
CA ARG A 172 24.26 -8.86 -4.98
C ARG A 172 22.77 -8.52 -5.00
N GLN A 173 21.93 -9.22 -4.23
CA GLN A 173 20.49 -8.94 -4.14
C GLN A 173 20.22 -7.50 -3.69
N GLY A 174 20.98 -6.99 -2.70
CA GLY A 174 20.82 -5.61 -2.23
C GLY A 174 21.27 -4.55 -3.25
N LEU A 175 22.32 -4.82 -4.04
CA LEU A 175 22.68 -3.97 -5.17
C LEU A 175 21.56 -3.91 -6.22
N GLU A 176 20.95 -5.05 -6.55
CA GLU A 176 19.81 -5.12 -7.47
C GLU A 176 18.59 -4.36 -6.91
N PHE A 177 18.27 -4.54 -5.64
CA PHE A 177 17.16 -3.84 -4.98
C PHE A 177 17.39 -2.32 -4.90
N CYS A 178 18.57 -1.86 -4.47
CA CYS A 178 18.89 -0.44 -4.40
C CYS A 178 18.98 0.22 -5.78
N ARG A 179 19.40 -0.51 -6.83
CA ARG A 179 19.31 -0.04 -8.23
C ARG A 179 17.86 0.10 -8.68
N ALA A 180 16.98 -0.84 -8.32
CA ALA A 180 15.55 -0.70 -8.60
C ALA A 180 14.91 0.47 -7.84
N LEU A 181 15.29 0.72 -6.58
CA LEU A 181 14.87 1.91 -5.82
C LEU A 181 15.32 3.22 -6.47
N LEU A 182 16.53 3.24 -7.06
CA LEU A 182 17.06 4.40 -7.78
C LEU A 182 16.34 4.59 -9.13
N GLU A 183 16.17 3.52 -9.91
CA GLU A 183 15.47 3.57 -11.19
C GLU A 183 14.02 4.05 -11.05
N HIS A 184 13.29 3.57 -10.03
CA HIS A 184 11.93 4.00 -9.73
C HIS A 184 11.86 5.35 -8.97
N GLY A 185 12.99 6.05 -8.79
CA GLY A 185 13.04 7.40 -8.24
C GLY A 185 12.65 7.49 -6.76
N ILE A 186 12.80 6.40 -6.01
CA ILE A 186 12.54 6.35 -4.56
C ILE A 186 13.77 6.87 -3.80
N ILE A 187 14.97 6.53 -4.27
CA ILE A 187 16.25 7.11 -3.85
C ILE A 187 16.98 7.75 -5.04
N GLN A 188 17.96 8.61 -4.77
CA GLN A 188 18.90 9.16 -5.76
C GLN A 188 20.29 9.29 -5.14
N HIS A 189 21.34 9.28 -5.97
CA HIS A 189 22.63 9.84 -5.57
C HIS A 189 22.46 11.35 -5.29
N VAL A 190 23.08 11.88 -4.23
CA VAL A 190 22.85 13.29 -3.81
C VAL A 190 23.15 14.31 -4.90
N SER A 191 24.23 14.11 -5.66
CA SER A 191 24.62 14.92 -6.82
C SER A 191 23.94 14.54 -8.14
N LYS A 192 23.08 13.51 -8.15
CA LYS A 192 22.39 12.95 -9.33
C LYS A 192 23.29 12.45 -10.49
N LYS A 193 24.60 12.26 -10.26
CA LYS A 193 25.58 11.86 -11.29
C LYS A 193 25.86 10.35 -11.41
N TYR A 194 25.42 9.54 -10.45
CA TYR A 194 25.80 8.13 -10.34
C TYR A 194 24.60 7.20 -10.12
N ASP A 195 24.67 6.00 -10.67
CA ASP A 195 23.85 4.84 -10.28
C ASP A 195 24.19 4.35 -8.87
N PHE A 196 23.50 3.31 -8.38
CA PHE A 196 23.77 2.76 -7.05
C PHE A 196 24.95 1.79 -7.02
N PHE A 197 25.87 2.06 -6.09
CA PHE A 197 27.08 1.27 -5.78
C PHE A 197 27.28 1.11 -4.27
N ASP A 198 27.65 -0.10 -3.86
CA ASP A 198 28.16 -0.46 -2.53
C ASP A 198 29.49 0.26 -2.26
N SER A 199 29.40 1.47 -1.73
CA SER A 199 30.51 2.44 -1.68
C SER A 199 30.23 3.57 -0.69
N ARG A 200 31.18 4.48 -0.50
CA ARG A 200 31.03 5.68 0.34
C ARG A 200 30.17 6.79 -0.30
N LEU A 201 29.80 6.66 -1.59
CA LEU A 201 28.92 7.60 -2.28
C LEU A 201 27.59 7.81 -1.54
N LEU A 202 27.10 9.05 -1.52
CA LEU A 202 25.93 9.42 -0.73
C LEU A 202 24.63 9.33 -1.54
N TYR A 203 23.62 8.71 -0.93
CA TYR A 203 22.27 8.59 -1.48
C TYR A 203 21.25 9.17 -0.49
N GLN A 204 20.13 9.65 -1.01
CA GLN A 204 19.01 10.17 -0.22
C GLN A 204 17.67 9.68 -0.79
N PHE A 205 16.63 9.62 0.04
CA PHE A 205 15.27 9.36 -0.43
C PHE A 205 14.69 10.59 -1.12
N CYS A 206 14.25 10.43 -2.37
CA CYS A 206 13.48 11.44 -3.10
C CYS A 206 12.05 11.57 -2.52
N ILE A 207 11.56 10.48 -1.94
CA ILE A 207 10.18 10.33 -1.49
C ILE A 207 10.13 10.36 0.03
N ASN A 208 9.57 11.45 0.59
CA ASN A 208 9.13 11.46 1.98
C ASN A 208 7.75 10.79 2.08
N PHE A 209 7.71 9.47 2.33
CA PHE A 209 6.47 8.70 2.48
C PHE A 209 5.60 9.18 3.66
N ARG A 210 6.20 9.88 4.65
CA ARG A 210 5.52 10.47 5.80
C ARG A 210 4.97 11.87 5.57
N ARG A 211 5.31 12.56 4.46
CA ARG A 211 4.64 13.82 4.11
C ARG A 211 3.17 13.50 3.84
N ARG A 212 2.25 14.08 4.62
CA ARG A 212 0.83 14.12 4.24
C ARG A 212 0.74 14.78 2.87
N ARG A 213 0.23 14.04 1.90
CA ARG A 213 -0.23 14.61 0.62
C ARG A 213 -1.72 14.83 0.75
N HIS A 214 -2.18 16.03 0.43
CA HIS A 214 -3.60 16.32 0.35
C HIS A 214 -4.17 15.69 -0.91
N LEU A 215 -5.33 15.05 -0.87
CA LEU A 215 -5.78 14.26 -2.03
C LEU A 215 -5.96 15.15 -3.29
N SER A 216 -6.39 16.40 -3.11
CA SER A 216 -6.47 17.40 -4.18
C SER A 216 -5.14 17.78 -4.87
N GLU A 217 -3.97 17.47 -4.28
CA GLU A 217 -2.66 17.66 -4.96
C GLU A 217 -2.59 16.86 -6.28
N LEU A 218 -3.36 15.76 -6.40
CA LEU A 218 -3.36 14.92 -7.60
C LEU A 218 -4.04 15.57 -8.81
N LEU A 219 -5.06 16.41 -8.61
CA LEU A 219 -5.78 17.09 -9.71
C LEU A 219 -4.92 18.19 -10.35
N ASN A 220 -4.21 18.95 -9.52
CA ASN A 220 -3.52 20.19 -9.92
C ASN A 220 -2.29 19.97 -10.82
N GLU A 221 -1.86 18.72 -11.02
CA GLU A 221 -0.77 18.38 -11.94
C GLU A 221 -1.28 17.86 -13.29
N THR A 222 -2.40 17.14 -13.34
CA THR A 222 -2.98 16.63 -14.61
C THR A 222 -3.39 17.74 -15.58
N ASP A 223 -3.70 18.95 -15.07
CA ASP A 223 -4.00 20.11 -15.91
C ASP A 223 -2.76 20.88 -16.39
N ARG A 224 -1.55 20.52 -15.94
CA ARG A 224 -0.30 21.04 -16.52
C ARG A 224 0.03 20.31 -17.82
N ASP A 225 -0.04 18.97 -17.82
CA ASP A 225 0.17 18.12 -19.00
C ASP A 225 -0.79 18.45 -20.16
N LYS A 226 -1.98 19.00 -19.87
CA LYS A 226 -2.94 19.46 -20.90
C LYS A 226 -2.64 20.85 -21.46
N LYS A 227 -1.84 21.68 -20.78
CA LYS A 227 -1.58 23.08 -21.17
C LYS A 227 -0.27 23.28 -21.94
N GLU A 228 0.70 22.38 -21.80
CA GLU A 228 1.97 22.44 -22.59
C GLU A 228 1.77 22.31 -24.11
N GLY A 229 0.56 21.99 -24.58
CA GLY A 229 0.19 22.04 -26.00
C GLY A 229 -0.02 23.44 -26.59
N ALA A 230 -0.02 24.51 -25.78
CA ALA A 230 -0.30 25.87 -26.26
C ALA A 230 0.55 26.96 -25.57
N SER A 231 1.05 27.89 -26.39
CA SER A 231 1.87 29.08 -26.04
C SER A 231 3.27 28.80 -25.44
N VAL A 232 4.30 29.28 -26.15
CA VAL A 232 5.65 29.46 -25.64
C VAL A 232 5.79 30.91 -25.19
N HIS A 233 6.05 31.15 -23.91
CA HIS A 233 6.65 32.39 -23.42
C HIS A 233 7.62 32.08 -22.28
N ALA A 234 8.78 32.73 -22.30
CA ALA A 234 9.81 32.53 -21.30
C ALA A 234 9.49 33.32 -20.03
N LEU A 235 9.59 32.65 -18.88
CA LEU A 235 9.85 33.26 -17.59
C LEU A 235 11.00 32.46 -16.97
N GLU A 236 12.04 33.17 -16.54
CA GLU A 236 13.13 32.60 -15.75
C GLU A 236 12.60 32.43 -14.32
N ASP A 237 12.59 31.19 -13.80
CA ASP A 237 12.17 30.94 -12.42
C ASP A 237 13.15 30.03 -11.69
N ASN A 238 13.61 30.48 -10.52
CA ASN A 238 14.74 29.91 -9.79
C ASN A 238 14.27 28.78 -8.85
N HIS A 239 13.84 27.65 -9.44
CA HIS A 239 13.38 26.49 -8.68
C HIS A 239 14.51 25.76 -7.91
N ALA A 240 14.88 26.31 -6.76
CA ALA A 240 15.71 25.68 -5.73
C ALA A 240 14.93 24.62 -4.91
N ASP A 241 14.02 23.88 -5.54
CA ASP A 241 13.07 22.96 -4.90
C ASP A 241 13.67 21.58 -4.55
N SER A 242 14.70 21.60 -3.71
CA SER A 242 15.20 20.42 -3.00
C SER A 242 15.09 20.67 -1.49
N PRO A 243 14.03 20.19 -0.80
CA PRO A 243 13.72 20.56 0.59
C PRO A 243 14.64 19.90 1.65
N PHE A 244 15.86 19.53 1.25
CA PHE A 244 16.86 18.82 2.06
C PHE A 244 18.28 19.41 1.92
N VAL A 245 18.44 20.50 1.15
CA VAL A 245 19.71 21.23 0.98
C VAL A 245 19.58 22.60 1.66
N LEU A 246 20.54 22.97 2.50
CA LEU A 246 20.58 24.29 3.14
C LEU A 246 21.30 25.31 2.23
N PRO A 247 20.72 26.49 1.97
CA PRO A 247 21.48 27.64 1.48
C PRO A 247 22.57 28.04 2.49
N LYS A 248 23.75 28.45 2.01
CA LYS A 248 24.80 28.98 2.87
C LYS A 248 24.48 30.44 3.23
N ILE A 249 24.34 30.71 4.52
CA ILE A 249 24.20 32.07 5.07
C ILE A 249 25.61 32.54 5.48
N PRO A 250 26.08 33.72 5.05
CA PRO A 250 27.35 34.29 5.53
C PRO A 250 27.21 34.77 6.99
N PRO A 251 28.30 34.77 7.78
CA PRO A 251 28.23 35.12 9.21
C PRO A 251 28.08 36.64 9.40
N GLN A 252 27.19 37.05 10.32
CA GLN A 252 27.20 38.41 10.86
C GLN A 252 26.71 38.46 12.32
N GLU A 253 27.67 38.65 13.21
CA GLU A 253 27.71 39.52 14.40
C GLU A 253 26.56 39.58 15.44
N GLU A 254 26.90 40.07 16.63
CA GLU A 254 26.12 39.93 17.88
C GLU A 254 25.17 41.10 18.15
N SER A 255 24.05 40.85 18.85
CA SER A 255 23.66 41.68 20.02
C SER A 255 22.52 41.09 20.89
N SER A 256 22.66 41.34 22.19
CA SER A 256 21.79 41.12 23.36
C SER A 256 20.25 41.19 23.23
N GLY A 257 19.51 40.43 24.05
CA GLY A 257 18.03 40.43 24.03
C GLY A 257 17.18 39.78 25.15
N PHE A 258 17.60 39.77 26.43
CA PHE A 258 16.76 39.48 27.62
C PHE A 258 16.19 38.04 27.85
N GLN A 259 15.53 37.84 29.01
CA GLN A 259 15.26 36.55 29.68
C GLN A 259 13.82 36.44 30.27
N SER A 260 13.44 35.21 30.68
CA SER A 260 12.38 34.89 31.69
C SER A 260 10.89 35.06 31.27
N ALA A 261 9.90 34.39 31.89
CA ALA A 261 9.92 33.44 33.01
C ALA A 261 8.77 32.37 32.96
N MET A 262 9.05 31.23 33.59
CA MET A 262 8.21 30.29 34.39
C MET A 262 6.68 30.11 34.20
N GLN A 263 6.24 28.83 34.33
CA GLN A 263 4.87 28.34 34.64
C GLN A 263 4.60 28.41 36.19
N PRO A 264 3.57 27.78 36.86
CA PRO A 264 2.55 26.77 36.43
C PRO A 264 1.14 26.76 37.14
N ASN A 265 0.36 25.68 36.88
CA ASN A 265 -0.74 25.09 37.69
C ASN A 265 -2.13 25.80 37.70
N LYS A 266 -3.29 25.15 37.95
CA LYS A 266 -3.66 23.73 38.28
C LYS A 266 -5.13 23.42 37.83
N PRO A 267 -5.61 22.14 37.80
CA PRO A 267 -6.95 21.75 37.31
C PRO A 267 -7.94 21.32 38.40
N LEU A 268 -9.19 20.95 38.02
CA LEU A 268 -10.21 20.03 38.62
C LEU A 268 -11.55 20.24 37.82
N LYS A 269 -12.62 19.42 37.82
CA LYS A 269 -13.08 18.27 38.63
C LYS A 269 -14.06 17.36 37.85
N MET A 270 -14.49 16.25 38.48
CA MET A 270 -15.52 15.27 38.04
C MET A 270 -16.24 14.76 39.32
N ILE A 271 -17.39 14.07 39.41
CA ILE A 271 -18.29 13.22 38.55
C ILE A 271 -19.76 13.49 39.06
N PRO A 272 -20.80 12.59 39.12
CA PRO A 272 -21.28 11.41 38.36
C PRO A 272 -22.82 11.42 38.02
N ASN A 273 -23.34 10.26 37.57
CA ASN A 273 -24.74 9.76 37.66
C ASN A 273 -25.83 10.27 36.69
N VAL A 274 -26.93 9.55 36.41
CA VAL A 274 -27.24 8.10 36.16
C VAL A 274 -28.74 7.97 35.78
N HIS A 275 -29.18 6.79 35.29
CA HIS A 275 -30.56 6.38 34.87
C HIS A 275 -30.96 6.65 33.40
N GLN A 276 -31.95 5.95 32.79
CA GLN A 276 -32.20 4.49 32.61
C GLN A 276 -33.59 4.28 31.95
N ALA A 277 -33.65 3.61 30.79
CA ALA A 277 -34.88 3.19 30.08
C ALA A 277 -35.80 4.35 29.59
N ASN A 278 -36.87 4.14 28.80
CA ASN A 278 -37.50 2.91 28.29
C ASN A 278 -38.12 3.07 26.87
N LEU A 279 -38.74 2.00 26.35
CA LEU A 279 -39.31 1.83 25.00
C LEU A 279 -40.66 2.53 24.73
N ASN A 280 -40.90 2.90 23.47
CA ASN A 280 -42.15 2.70 22.69
C ASN A 280 -41.83 3.02 21.20
N SER A 281 -42.05 2.16 20.20
CA SER A 281 -43.26 1.44 19.75
C SER A 281 -44.14 2.27 18.79
N LEU A 282 -44.12 1.91 17.50
CA LEU A 282 -45.20 2.10 16.53
C LEU A 282 -45.16 0.96 15.51
N GLN A 283 -46.27 0.24 15.34
CA GLN A 283 -46.47 -0.80 14.33
C GLN A 283 -47.34 -0.27 13.18
N LEU A 284 -47.14 -0.80 11.96
CA LEU A 284 -48.17 -0.80 10.92
C LEU A 284 -48.25 -2.18 10.24
N HIS A 285 -49.43 -2.78 10.33
CA HIS A 285 -49.90 -3.97 9.60
C HIS A 285 -50.73 -3.51 8.37
N ALA A 286 -51.10 -4.32 7.36
CA ALA A 286 -50.60 -5.60 6.80
C ALA A 286 -51.44 -5.94 5.53
N SER A 287 -51.27 -7.16 4.99
CA SER A 287 -52.08 -7.82 3.91
C SER A 287 -51.83 -7.32 2.48
N GLY A 288 -51.59 -8.14 1.44
CA GLY A 288 -51.41 -9.61 1.31
C GLY A 288 -50.75 -9.90 -0.07
N TYR A 289 -50.68 -11.11 -0.68
CA TYR A 289 -51.13 -12.47 -0.37
C TYR A 289 -50.17 -13.52 -1.02
N LEU A 290 -50.53 -14.81 -1.09
CA LEU A 290 -49.70 -15.98 -1.46
C LEU A 290 -50.60 -17.11 -2.06
N PRO A 291 -50.12 -18.29 -2.55
CA PRO A 291 -48.76 -18.77 -2.91
C PRO A 291 -48.68 -19.40 -4.36
N PRO A 292 -48.19 -20.63 -4.65
CA PRO A 292 -46.78 -20.96 -4.98
C PRO A 292 -46.53 -21.72 -6.31
N ALA A 293 -45.29 -21.72 -6.82
CA ALA A 293 -44.71 -22.84 -7.61
C ALA A 293 -43.16 -22.82 -7.73
N THR A 294 -42.58 -24.04 -7.82
CA THR A 294 -41.30 -24.46 -8.44
C THR A 294 -39.99 -23.65 -8.31
N LEU A 295 -38.98 -24.30 -7.71
CA LEU A 295 -37.56 -23.95 -7.77
C LEU A 295 -36.94 -24.22 -9.16
N SER A 296 -36.27 -23.24 -9.78
CA SER A 296 -35.04 -23.48 -10.56
C SER A 296 -34.29 -22.17 -10.89
N SER A 297 -33.09 -21.99 -10.33
CA SER A 297 -32.03 -21.16 -10.91
C SER A 297 -30.70 -21.46 -10.23
N ALA A 298 -29.61 -21.49 -11.01
CA ALA A 298 -28.27 -21.88 -10.56
C ALA A 298 -27.67 -20.96 -9.48
N PRO A 299 -26.73 -21.46 -8.63
CA PRO A 299 -26.04 -20.65 -7.63
C PRO A 299 -25.24 -19.51 -8.28
N VAL A 300 -25.74 -18.29 -8.11
CA VAL A 300 -25.29 -17.08 -8.81
C VAL A 300 -23.79 -16.82 -8.61
N VAL A 301 -23.08 -16.51 -9.69
CA VAL A 301 -21.62 -16.27 -9.73
C VAL A 301 -21.16 -15.29 -8.65
N ARG A 302 -20.11 -15.67 -7.90
CA ARG A 302 -19.40 -14.77 -6.96
C ARG A 302 -18.49 -13.83 -7.75
N CYS A 303 -18.57 -12.52 -7.51
CA CYS A 303 -17.71 -11.53 -8.15
C CYS A 303 -16.40 -11.38 -7.33
N ASN A 304 -15.49 -12.28 -7.64
CA ASN A 304 -14.11 -12.45 -7.21
C ASN A 304 -13.57 -13.50 -8.21
N PRO A 305 -12.33 -13.44 -8.75
CA PRO A 305 -11.85 -14.51 -9.63
C PRO A 305 -12.14 -15.87 -9.02
N LYS A 306 -12.85 -16.73 -9.77
CA LYS A 306 -13.46 -17.96 -9.24
C LYS A 306 -12.39 -18.76 -8.47
N SER A 307 -12.78 -19.34 -7.34
CA SER A 307 -11.85 -20.20 -6.59
C SER A 307 -11.34 -21.29 -7.51
N VAL A 308 -10.03 -21.48 -7.53
CA VAL A 308 -9.38 -22.54 -8.31
C VAL A 308 -9.69 -23.93 -7.76
N LEU A 309 -10.13 -24.03 -6.50
CA LEU A 309 -10.48 -25.29 -5.85
C LEU A 309 -11.67 -25.97 -6.54
N LYS A 310 -11.57 -27.28 -6.80
CA LYS A 310 -12.66 -28.09 -7.40
C LYS A 310 -13.86 -28.26 -6.44
N ARG A 311 -13.60 -28.24 -5.13
CA ARG A 311 -14.56 -28.38 -4.03
C ARG A 311 -14.07 -27.59 -2.82
N ASN A 312 -14.92 -27.40 -1.82
CA ASN A 312 -14.48 -26.96 -0.50
C ASN A 312 -13.68 -28.09 0.19
N VAL A 313 -12.74 -27.68 1.04
CA VAL A 313 -11.90 -28.51 1.91
C VAL A 313 -11.86 -27.79 3.26
N THR A 314 -11.98 -28.51 4.38
CA THR A 314 -11.91 -27.91 5.73
C THR A 314 -10.56 -28.16 6.40
N CYS A 315 -10.31 -27.49 7.54
CA CYS A 315 -9.10 -27.73 8.31
C CYS A 315 -9.09 -29.11 8.98
N GLU A 316 -10.25 -29.63 9.40
CA GLU A 316 -10.33 -31.01 9.90
C GLU A 316 -10.00 -32.01 8.80
N GLU A 317 -10.44 -31.76 7.56
CA GLU A 317 -10.16 -32.63 6.42
C GLU A 317 -8.65 -32.69 6.11
N LEU A 318 -7.97 -31.54 6.04
CA LEU A 318 -6.51 -31.44 5.85
C LEU A 318 -5.70 -32.09 6.97
N LEU A 319 -6.24 -32.14 8.19
CA LEU A 319 -5.58 -32.72 9.36
C LEU A 319 -6.00 -34.16 9.66
N SER A 320 -6.93 -34.74 8.89
CA SER A 320 -7.47 -36.07 9.21
C SER A 320 -6.45 -37.19 8.93
N PRO A 321 -6.31 -38.19 9.82
CA PRO A 321 -5.39 -39.30 9.59
C PRO A 321 -5.74 -40.06 8.30
N GLY A 322 -4.77 -40.17 7.38
CA GLY A 322 -4.99 -40.79 6.07
C GLY A 322 -5.70 -39.91 5.03
N ALA A 323 -5.84 -38.59 5.28
CA ALA A 323 -6.37 -37.66 4.28
C ALA A 323 -5.55 -37.71 2.97
N PRO A 324 -6.19 -37.57 1.79
CA PRO A 324 -5.52 -37.68 0.49
C PRO A 324 -4.75 -36.40 0.11
N PHE A 325 -3.89 -35.91 1.01
CA PHE A 325 -3.06 -34.73 0.82
C PHE A 325 -1.60 -35.02 1.18
N ILE A 326 -0.68 -34.65 0.29
CA ILE A 326 0.76 -34.68 0.58
C ILE A 326 1.22 -33.32 1.10
N LYS A 327 1.83 -33.34 2.28
CA LYS A 327 2.52 -32.19 2.88
C LYS A 327 3.88 -31.97 2.19
N ARG A 328 4.21 -30.72 1.88
CA ARG A 328 5.54 -30.28 1.43
C ARG A 328 5.98 -29.06 2.24
N VAL A 329 7.29 -28.89 2.40
CA VAL A 329 7.89 -27.63 2.88
C VAL A 329 8.60 -26.99 1.68
N LEU A 330 8.26 -25.75 1.37
CA LEU A 330 8.78 -24.99 0.23
C LEU A 330 9.43 -23.70 0.75
N THR A 331 10.73 -23.53 0.52
CA THR A 331 11.44 -22.28 0.86
C THR A 331 11.38 -21.35 -0.34
N VAL A 332 10.55 -20.31 -0.24
CA VAL A 332 10.42 -19.28 -1.28
C VAL A 332 11.27 -18.08 -0.88
N MET A 333 12.52 -18.05 -1.37
CA MET A 333 13.31 -16.82 -1.37
C MET A 333 12.60 -15.83 -2.30
N GLY A 334 12.32 -14.61 -1.84
CA GLY A 334 11.77 -13.59 -2.73
C GLY A 334 12.85 -12.95 -3.62
N ASP A 335 12.43 -12.14 -4.58
CA ASP A 335 13.29 -11.25 -5.36
C ASP A 335 12.96 -9.76 -5.07
N ALA A 336 13.54 -8.82 -5.81
CA ALA A 336 13.20 -7.39 -5.68
C ALA A 336 11.70 -7.08 -5.93
N VAL A 337 10.98 -8.02 -6.54
CA VAL A 337 9.57 -8.01 -6.91
C VAL A 337 8.72 -8.80 -5.87
N GLY A 338 9.31 -9.64 -5.02
CA GLY A 338 8.65 -10.41 -3.97
C GLY A 338 8.60 -11.91 -4.31
N TRP A 339 7.49 -12.59 -4.02
CA TRP A 339 7.41 -14.05 -4.18
C TRP A 339 6.66 -14.52 -5.43
N GLY A 340 5.71 -13.74 -5.94
CA GLY A 340 4.94 -14.08 -7.16
C GLY A 340 3.89 -15.18 -6.98
N PHE A 341 3.21 -15.22 -5.83
CA PHE A 341 2.02 -16.04 -5.62
C PHE A 341 0.90 -15.25 -4.93
N VAL A 342 -0.35 -15.65 -5.18
CA VAL A 342 -1.55 -15.03 -4.61
C VAL A 342 -2.29 -16.06 -3.78
N ILE A 343 -2.67 -15.71 -2.55
CA ILE A 343 -3.43 -16.57 -1.62
C ILE A 343 -4.85 -16.05 -1.36
N ARG A 344 -5.79 -16.98 -1.17
CA ARG A 344 -7.19 -16.73 -0.78
C ARG A 344 -7.70 -17.82 0.16
N GLY A 345 -8.90 -17.65 0.71
CA GLY A 345 -9.48 -18.56 1.71
C GLY A 345 -9.63 -17.91 3.09
N VAL A 346 -10.23 -18.62 4.02
CA VAL A 346 -10.51 -18.12 5.39
C VAL A 346 -9.98 -19.11 6.42
N ALA A 347 -10.38 -20.37 6.29
CA ALA A 347 -9.79 -21.51 6.98
C ALA A 347 -10.19 -22.76 6.19
N PRO A 348 -9.28 -23.45 5.48
CA PRO A 348 -7.87 -23.10 5.25
C PRO A 348 -7.69 -21.97 4.20
N VAL A 349 -6.44 -21.50 4.09
CA VAL A 349 -5.96 -20.63 3.00
C VAL A 349 -5.31 -21.48 1.91
N TYR A 350 -5.41 -21.05 0.65
CA TYR A 350 -4.90 -21.74 -0.53
C TYR A 350 -4.32 -20.77 -1.57
N VAL A 351 -3.40 -21.28 -2.40
CA VAL A 351 -2.78 -20.58 -3.53
C VAL A 351 -3.79 -20.48 -4.68
N GLN A 352 -4.22 -19.25 -4.97
CA GLN A 352 -5.15 -18.88 -6.04
C GLN A 352 -4.45 -18.69 -7.38
N ALA A 353 -3.20 -18.21 -7.39
CA ALA A 353 -2.39 -18.00 -8.59
C ALA A 353 -0.89 -18.06 -8.24
N VAL A 354 -0.06 -18.37 -9.24
CA VAL A 354 1.41 -18.30 -9.19
C VAL A 354 1.87 -17.69 -10.51
N ASP A 355 2.74 -16.68 -10.44
CA ASP A 355 3.24 -15.95 -11.61
C ASP A 355 4.30 -16.81 -12.34
N PRO A 356 4.21 -17.05 -13.66
CA PRO A 356 5.21 -17.83 -14.38
C PRO A 356 6.61 -17.23 -14.27
N GLY A 357 7.62 -18.06 -14.00
CA GLY A 357 9.01 -17.63 -13.82
C GLY A 357 9.31 -16.90 -12.51
N SER A 358 8.34 -16.74 -11.62
CA SER A 358 8.55 -16.14 -10.29
C SER A 358 9.32 -17.04 -9.33
N PRO A 359 9.86 -16.49 -8.21
CA PRO A 359 10.50 -17.31 -7.19
C PRO A 359 9.58 -18.37 -6.57
N ALA A 360 8.28 -18.11 -6.44
CA ALA A 360 7.30 -19.12 -6.01
C ALA A 360 7.14 -20.26 -7.02
N ALA A 361 7.11 -19.95 -8.33
CA ALA A 361 7.10 -20.98 -9.37
C ALA A 361 8.38 -21.83 -9.32
N ALA A 362 9.56 -21.18 -9.17
CA ALA A 362 10.84 -21.85 -9.04
C ALA A 362 10.95 -22.72 -7.77
N ALA A 363 10.38 -22.27 -6.65
CA ALA A 363 10.29 -23.00 -5.38
C ALA A 363 9.21 -24.11 -5.38
N GLY A 364 8.51 -24.35 -6.50
CA GLY A 364 7.51 -25.43 -6.62
C GLY A 364 6.16 -25.13 -5.97
N VAL A 365 5.85 -23.86 -5.70
CA VAL A 365 4.51 -23.42 -5.27
C VAL A 365 3.54 -23.60 -6.44
N LYS A 366 2.36 -24.17 -6.18
CA LYS A 366 1.35 -24.48 -7.20
C LYS A 366 -0.02 -23.95 -6.82
N VAL A 367 -0.77 -23.53 -7.83
CA VAL A 367 -2.20 -23.24 -7.72
C VAL A 367 -2.95 -24.44 -7.14
N ARG A 368 -3.86 -24.20 -6.19
CA ARG A 368 -4.60 -25.18 -5.34
C ARG A 368 -3.83 -25.79 -4.16
N GLN A 369 -2.56 -25.50 -3.93
CA GLN A 369 -1.91 -25.85 -2.66
C GLN A 369 -2.59 -25.09 -1.50
N PHE A 370 -2.90 -25.78 -0.41
CA PHE A 370 -3.31 -25.19 0.85
C PHE A 370 -2.08 -24.77 1.65
N VAL A 371 -2.12 -23.60 2.29
CA VAL A 371 -1.01 -23.11 3.14
C VAL A 371 -1.31 -23.49 4.59
N CYS A 372 -0.45 -24.30 5.17
CA CYS A 372 -0.59 -24.85 6.52
C CYS A 372 0.22 -24.04 7.53
N GLN A 373 1.44 -23.63 7.15
CA GLN A 373 2.30 -22.77 7.96
C GLN A 373 3.03 -21.72 7.11
N VAL A 374 3.38 -20.61 7.75
CA VAL A 374 4.27 -19.56 7.21
C VAL A 374 5.36 -19.30 8.25
N ASN A 375 6.62 -19.51 7.88
CA ASN A 375 7.80 -19.30 8.74
C ASN A 375 7.67 -19.99 10.12
N GLY A 376 7.28 -21.28 10.10
CA GLY A 376 7.08 -22.11 11.30
C GLY A 376 5.83 -21.76 12.13
N ARG A 377 5.03 -20.77 11.71
CA ARG A 377 3.78 -20.39 12.39
C ARG A 377 2.59 -21.00 11.66
N SER A 378 1.77 -21.78 12.37
CA SER A 378 0.53 -22.35 11.81
C SER A 378 -0.42 -21.25 11.36
N VAL A 379 -1.00 -21.44 10.16
CA VAL A 379 -1.94 -20.51 9.53
C VAL A 379 -3.26 -21.15 9.08
N LEU A 380 -3.48 -22.44 9.38
CA LEU A 380 -4.67 -23.19 8.94
C LEU A 380 -6.00 -22.50 9.32
N HIS A 381 -6.05 -21.82 10.46
CA HIS A 381 -7.25 -21.14 10.97
C HIS A 381 -7.17 -19.60 10.84
N LEU A 382 -6.27 -19.09 10.01
CA LEU A 382 -6.09 -17.65 9.76
C LEU A 382 -6.57 -17.29 8.35
N ASP A 383 -7.27 -16.15 8.23
CA ASP A 383 -7.75 -15.69 6.93
C ASP A 383 -6.61 -15.24 6.00
N TYR A 384 -6.86 -15.22 4.70
CA TYR A 384 -5.85 -14.83 3.72
C TYR A 384 -5.23 -13.43 3.98
N ARG A 385 -5.88 -12.52 4.72
CA ARG A 385 -5.33 -11.20 5.07
C ARG A 385 -4.36 -11.29 6.24
N GLN A 386 -4.67 -12.11 7.24
CA GLN A 386 -3.77 -12.46 8.34
C GLN A 386 -2.53 -13.19 7.79
N VAL A 387 -2.72 -14.15 6.88
CA VAL A 387 -1.62 -14.87 6.23
C VAL A 387 -0.83 -13.96 5.29
N THR A 388 -1.48 -13.14 4.45
CA THR A 388 -0.78 -12.13 3.64
C THR A 388 -0.02 -11.16 4.53
N ARG A 389 -0.55 -10.74 5.68
CA ARG A 389 0.19 -9.90 6.63
C ARG A 389 1.44 -10.62 7.16
N LEU A 390 1.33 -11.88 7.61
CA LEU A 390 2.47 -12.66 8.10
C LEU A 390 3.58 -12.82 7.03
N VAL A 391 3.21 -13.08 5.77
CA VAL A 391 4.15 -13.11 4.64
C VAL A 391 4.75 -11.73 4.39
N MET A 392 3.92 -10.69 4.36
CA MET A 392 4.31 -9.32 4.00
C MET A 392 5.09 -8.57 5.08
N THR A 393 4.96 -8.93 6.36
CA THR A 393 5.75 -8.38 7.48
C THR A 393 6.79 -9.38 8.00
N GLY A 394 7.02 -10.48 7.28
CA GLY A 394 8.06 -11.45 7.55
C GLY A 394 9.39 -11.09 6.88
N PRO A 395 10.45 -11.89 7.11
CA PRO A 395 11.71 -11.79 6.36
C PRO A 395 11.50 -12.04 4.86
N HIS A 396 12.50 -11.65 4.07
CA HIS A 396 12.41 -11.75 2.61
C HIS A 396 12.24 -13.19 2.09
N THR A 397 12.76 -14.16 2.82
CA THR A 397 12.63 -15.59 2.51
C THR A 397 11.53 -16.23 3.36
N VAL A 398 10.58 -16.89 2.68
CA VAL A 398 9.34 -17.37 3.27
C VAL A 398 9.26 -18.90 3.14
N VAL A 399 9.33 -19.59 4.27
CA VAL A 399 9.14 -21.04 4.38
C VAL A 399 7.64 -21.32 4.48
N LEU A 400 7.08 -21.93 3.45
CA LEU A 400 5.68 -22.36 3.40
C LEU A 400 5.62 -23.86 3.70
N GLU A 401 4.88 -24.26 4.73
CA GLU A 401 4.37 -25.62 4.78
C GLU A 401 3.05 -25.64 4.01
N VAL A 402 2.95 -26.48 2.98
CA VAL A 402 1.78 -26.58 2.12
C VAL A 402 1.26 -28.01 2.01
N MET A 403 -0.02 -28.17 1.68
CA MET A 403 -0.64 -29.44 1.32
C MET A 403 -1.22 -29.36 -0.09
N GLU A 404 -0.89 -30.33 -0.94
CA GLU A 404 -1.58 -30.55 -2.23
C GLU A 404 -2.29 -31.91 -2.22
N PRO A 405 -3.44 -32.06 -2.89
CA PRO A 405 -4.07 -33.37 -3.04
C PRO A 405 -3.11 -34.38 -3.66
N LEU A 406 -3.21 -35.64 -3.23
CA LEU A 406 -2.76 -36.77 -4.03
C LEU A 406 -3.56 -36.79 -5.35
N GLY A 407 -2.89 -37.12 -6.45
CA GLY A 407 -3.33 -36.85 -7.83
C GLY A 407 -4.57 -37.59 -8.28
#